data_AF-A0A4Q8QS59-F1
#
_entry.id   AF-A0A4Q8QS59-F1
#
_cell.length_a   1.000
_cell.length_b   1.000
_cell.length_c   1.000
_cell.angle_alpha   90.00
_cell.angle_beta   90.00
_cell.angle_gamma   90.00
#
_symmetry.space_group_name_H-M   'P 1'
#
loop_
_entity.id
_entity.type
_entity.pdbx_description
1 polymer ?
#
loop_
_entity_poly.entity_id
_entity_poly.type
_entity_poly.pdbx_seq_one_letter_code
_entity_poly.pdbx_strand_id
1 'polypeptide(L)'
;MEHIAANPQQYSRSVALKAERAADVAYNHGRKEGSDDARHFSYQLGNKSVGLLRTEGGANMRDVFKGEKARARWREQFPGRSEITSTVDFRVTHPLVDNAGDILLEHQLRSDGDKPLVLSHPVNPEAKARAAALGFVEIGDSMMVLDPTRHPDKWIKNSDGEWQRTNKPPLYLSKAEESEGRDTERSERARNVSPDWEDDDFM
;
A
#
# COMPACT_ATOMS: atom_id res chain seq x y z
N MET A 1 -15.68 -2.83 3.09
CA MET A 1 -15.20 -4.14 2.59
C MET A 1 -16.34 -5.12 2.46
N GLU A 2 -17.02 -5.46 3.56
CA GLU A 2 -18.12 -6.45 3.59
C GLU A 2 -19.23 -6.17 2.58
N HIS A 3 -19.68 -4.91 2.46
CA HIS A 3 -20.66 -4.52 1.43
C HIS A 3 -20.20 -4.87 0.01
N ILE A 4 -18.94 -4.60 -0.34
CA ILE A 4 -18.41 -4.89 -1.68
C ILE A 4 -18.32 -6.41 -1.90
N ALA A 5 -17.92 -7.16 -0.87
CA ALA A 5 -17.84 -8.62 -0.91
C ALA A 5 -19.23 -9.26 -1.11
N ALA A 6 -20.26 -8.74 -0.46
CA ALA A 6 -21.63 -9.26 -0.52
C ALA A 6 -22.39 -8.92 -1.83
N ASN A 7 -21.88 -7.99 -2.65
CA ASN A 7 -22.56 -7.47 -3.83
C ASN A 7 -21.78 -7.68 -5.14
N PRO A 8 -21.45 -8.93 -5.54
CA PRO A 8 -20.68 -9.20 -6.75
C PRO A 8 -21.40 -8.79 -8.04
N GLN A 9 -22.73 -8.64 -8.06
CA GLN A 9 -23.47 -8.13 -9.22
C GLN A 9 -23.17 -6.65 -9.47
N GLN A 10 -22.92 -5.86 -8.42
CA GLN A 10 -22.63 -4.44 -8.53
C GLN A 10 -21.15 -4.17 -8.81
N TYR A 11 -20.25 -4.96 -8.20
CA TYR A 11 -18.81 -4.67 -8.21
C TYR A 11 -17.99 -5.62 -9.10
N SER A 12 -18.60 -6.62 -9.72
CA SER A 12 -17.98 -7.80 -10.31
C SER A 12 -17.42 -8.80 -9.28
N ARG A 13 -17.33 -10.07 -9.70
CA ARG A 13 -16.82 -11.16 -8.86
C ARG A 13 -15.37 -10.95 -8.41
N SER A 14 -14.50 -10.41 -9.26
CA SER A 14 -13.09 -10.22 -8.94
C SER A 14 -12.88 -9.18 -7.84
N VAL A 15 -13.62 -8.06 -7.89
CA VAL A 15 -13.58 -7.02 -6.85
C VAL A 15 -14.20 -7.52 -5.54
N ALA A 16 -15.30 -8.25 -5.60
CA ALA A 16 -15.90 -8.86 -4.42
C ALA A 16 -14.92 -9.81 -3.71
N LEU A 17 -14.20 -10.66 -4.46
CA LEU A 17 -13.15 -11.54 -3.91
C LEU A 17 -11.96 -10.77 -3.33
N LYS A 18 -11.56 -9.64 -3.93
CA LYS A 18 -10.56 -8.74 -3.33
C LYS A 18 -11.07 -8.17 -2.00
N ALA A 19 -12.33 -7.76 -1.95
CA ALA A 19 -12.94 -7.20 -0.74
C ALA A 19 -13.04 -8.22 0.39
N GLU A 20 -13.41 -9.46 0.08
CA GLU A 20 -13.46 -10.58 1.01
C GLU A 20 -12.07 -10.86 1.61
N ARG A 21 -11.06 -11.00 0.75
CA ARG A 21 -9.66 -11.20 1.21
C ARG A 21 -9.13 -10.04 2.02
N ALA A 22 -9.45 -8.80 1.62
CA ALA A 22 -9.06 -7.61 2.39
C ALA A 22 -9.71 -7.59 3.78
N ALA A 23 -10.98 -8.02 3.89
CA ALA A 23 -11.67 -8.16 5.17
C ALA A 23 -11.05 -9.26 6.04
N ASP A 24 -10.75 -10.42 5.45
CA ASP A 24 -10.09 -11.54 6.15
C ASP A 24 -8.72 -11.13 6.72
N VAL A 25 -7.89 -10.45 5.92
CA VAL A 25 -6.59 -9.95 6.38
C VAL A 25 -6.76 -8.92 7.49
N ALA A 26 -7.69 -7.97 7.34
CA ALA A 26 -7.99 -7.00 8.39
C ALA A 26 -8.43 -7.67 9.69
N TYR A 27 -9.27 -8.72 9.60
CA TYR A 27 -9.78 -9.43 10.76
C TYR A 27 -8.70 -10.24 11.48
N ASN A 28 -7.91 -11.03 10.74
CA ASN A 28 -6.93 -11.98 11.27
C ASN A 28 -5.61 -11.34 11.68
N HIS A 29 -5.22 -10.25 11.04
CA HIS A 29 -3.89 -9.62 11.23
C HIS A 29 -3.97 -8.20 11.80
N GLY A 30 -5.04 -7.46 11.52
CA GLY A 30 -5.20 -6.08 11.98
C GLY A 30 -5.39 -5.93 13.49
N ARG A 31 -5.79 -7.01 14.19
CA ARG A 31 -5.99 -7.00 15.65
C ARG A 31 -4.76 -7.38 16.48
N LYS A 32 -3.70 -7.88 15.85
CA LYS A 32 -2.47 -8.22 16.58
C LYS A 32 -1.82 -6.93 17.06
N GLU A 33 -1.36 -6.91 18.30
CA GLU A 33 -0.46 -5.84 18.74
C GLU A 33 0.87 -6.02 18.01
N GLY A 34 1.42 -4.91 17.51
CA GLY A 34 2.77 -4.88 16.95
C GLY A 34 3.81 -4.88 18.06
N SER A 35 5.08 -4.98 17.69
CA SER A 35 6.16 -4.74 18.66
C SER A 35 6.28 -3.25 19.01
N ASP A 36 7.18 -2.90 19.92
CA ASP A 36 7.50 -1.50 20.24
C ASP A 36 8.07 -0.75 19.01
N ASP A 37 8.62 -1.48 18.02
CA ASP A 37 9.14 -0.93 16.77
C ASP A 37 8.06 -0.82 15.68
N ALA A 38 6.80 -1.15 15.98
CA ALA A 38 5.73 -1.17 15.00
C ALA A 38 5.32 0.25 14.57
N ARG A 39 5.41 0.51 13.26
CA ARG A 39 4.97 1.78 12.64
C ARG A 39 3.68 1.57 11.86
N HIS A 40 2.75 2.51 11.98
CA HIS A 40 1.42 2.44 11.37
C HIS A 40 1.24 3.58 10.37
N PHE A 41 0.82 3.23 9.16
CA PHE A 41 0.60 4.18 8.07
C PHE A 41 -0.78 3.98 7.47
N SER A 42 -1.38 5.09 7.05
CA SER A 42 -2.65 5.10 6.34
C SER A 42 -2.54 5.96 5.08
N TYR A 43 -3.00 5.42 3.95
CA TYR A 43 -3.11 6.18 2.71
C TYR A 43 -4.53 6.69 2.54
N GLN A 44 -4.67 8.00 2.46
CA GLN A 44 -5.95 8.71 2.40
C GLN A 44 -6.23 9.17 0.97
N LEU A 45 -7.47 8.98 0.51
CA LEU A 45 -8.03 9.68 -0.65
C LEU A 45 -9.18 10.56 -0.16
N GLY A 46 -8.94 11.87 -0.11
CA GLY A 46 -9.82 12.81 0.59
C GLY A 46 -9.89 12.47 2.07
N ASN A 47 -11.11 12.30 2.59
CA ASN A 47 -11.37 11.93 3.98
C ASN A 47 -11.49 10.41 4.22
N LYS A 48 -11.12 9.58 3.24
CA LYS A 48 -11.26 8.12 3.31
C LYS A 48 -9.90 7.43 3.31
N SER A 49 -9.69 6.57 4.31
CA SER A 49 -8.59 5.62 4.29
C SER A 49 -8.84 4.55 3.23
N VAL A 50 -7.93 4.44 2.28
CA VAL A 50 -7.98 3.44 1.20
C VAL A 50 -6.83 2.45 1.28
N GLY A 51 -5.94 2.61 2.27
CA GLY A 51 -4.87 1.68 2.54
C GLY A 51 -4.38 1.81 3.97
N LEU A 52 -4.02 0.68 4.56
CA LEU A 52 -3.39 0.57 5.86
C LEU A 52 -2.14 -0.30 5.74
N LEU A 53 -1.07 0.12 6.40
CA LEU A 53 0.19 -0.61 6.51
C LEU A 53 0.64 -0.57 7.96
N ARG A 54 0.99 -1.72 8.51
CA ARG A 54 1.83 -1.84 9.70
C ARG A 54 3.15 -2.46 9.30
N THR A 55 4.24 -1.84 9.72
CA THR A 55 5.59 -2.36 9.54
C THR A 55 6.21 -2.69 10.88
N GLU A 56 7.02 -3.73 10.93
CA GLU A 56 7.87 -4.05 12.09
C GLU A 56 9.33 -3.70 11.80
N GLY A 57 10.12 -3.60 12.86
CA GLY A 57 11.55 -3.34 12.81
C GLY A 57 12.36 -4.40 12.05
N GLY A 58 13.66 -4.09 11.91
CA GLY A 58 14.62 -5.00 11.31
C GLY A 58 14.88 -6.23 12.19
N ALA A 59 15.38 -7.29 11.57
CA ALA A 59 15.70 -8.52 12.27
C ALA A 59 16.89 -9.23 11.60
N ASN A 60 17.67 -9.96 12.39
CA ASN A 60 18.78 -10.73 11.84
C ASN A 60 18.26 -11.88 10.97
N MET A 61 18.92 -12.12 9.84
CA MET A 61 18.59 -13.21 8.93
C MET A 61 18.53 -14.57 9.64
N ARG A 62 19.41 -14.81 10.61
CA ARG A 62 19.43 -16.08 11.37
C ARG A 62 18.18 -16.26 12.23
N ASP A 63 17.59 -15.15 12.67
CA ASP A 63 16.41 -15.14 13.52
C ASP A 63 15.13 -15.29 12.72
N VAL A 64 15.07 -14.64 11.55
CA VAL A 64 13.94 -14.71 10.61
C VAL A 64 13.87 -16.07 9.93
N PHE A 65 14.98 -16.54 9.35
CA PHE A 65 15.01 -17.76 8.56
C PHE A 65 15.59 -18.90 9.38
N LYS A 66 14.74 -19.75 9.97
CA LYS A 66 15.18 -20.88 10.80
C LYS A 66 15.68 -22.08 9.98
N GLY A 67 15.15 -22.29 8.78
CA GLY A 67 15.51 -23.43 7.93
C GLY A 67 16.79 -23.19 7.13
N GLU A 68 17.69 -24.18 7.08
CA GLU A 68 18.95 -24.11 6.31
C GLU A 68 18.73 -23.83 4.82
N LYS A 69 17.67 -24.39 4.21
CA LYS A 69 17.33 -24.11 2.80
C LYS A 69 17.02 -22.63 2.56
N ALA A 70 16.22 -22.01 3.44
CA ALA A 70 15.88 -20.60 3.33
C ALA A 70 17.11 -19.71 3.60
N ARG A 71 17.96 -20.08 4.57
CA ARG A 71 19.24 -19.39 4.82
C ARG A 71 20.19 -19.48 3.64
N ALA A 72 20.28 -20.64 2.98
CA ALA A 72 21.11 -20.82 1.79
C ALA A 72 20.62 -19.93 0.64
N ARG A 73 19.31 -19.96 0.34
CA ARG A 73 18.69 -19.07 -0.66
C ARG A 73 18.89 -17.59 -0.34
N TRP A 74 18.77 -17.20 0.93
CA TRP A 74 19.06 -15.83 1.34
C TRP A 74 20.51 -15.44 1.01
N ARG A 75 21.49 -16.26 1.41
CA ARG A 75 22.91 -15.94 1.19
C ARG A 75 23.26 -15.85 -0.30
N GLU A 76 22.61 -16.67 -1.12
CA GLU A 76 22.73 -16.63 -2.57
C GLU A 76 22.12 -15.35 -3.16
N GLN A 77 20.90 -15.01 -2.74
CA GLN A 77 20.18 -13.86 -3.29
C GLN A 77 20.73 -12.53 -2.78
N PHE A 78 21.07 -12.43 -1.49
CA PHE A 78 21.45 -11.19 -0.84
C PHE A 78 22.85 -11.32 -0.21
N PRO A 79 23.90 -11.50 -1.03
CA PRO A 79 25.26 -11.68 -0.53
C PRO A 79 25.68 -10.45 0.29
N GLY A 80 26.26 -10.69 1.46
CA GLY A 80 26.71 -9.63 2.37
C GLY A 80 25.60 -8.97 3.20
N ARG A 81 24.33 -9.34 3.02
CA ARG A 81 23.22 -8.86 3.87
C ARG A 81 23.01 -9.81 5.04
N SER A 82 23.14 -9.30 6.27
CA SER A 82 22.94 -10.07 7.51
C SER A 82 21.57 -9.84 8.17
N GLU A 83 20.84 -8.82 7.75
CA GLU A 83 19.61 -8.36 8.41
C GLU A 83 18.61 -7.82 7.39
N ILE A 84 17.33 -7.96 7.71
CA ILE A 84 16.26 -7.20 7.06
C ILE A 84 16.17 -5.82 7.72
N THR A 85 15.78 -4.81 6.95
CA THR A 85 15.60 -3.44 7.46
C THR A 85 14.24 -3.26 8.11
N SER A 86 13.21 -3.90 7.55
CA SER A 86 11.86 -3.87 8.09
C SER A 86 11.02 -5.04 7.54
N THR A 87 9.87 -5.27 8.16
CA THR A 87 8.89 -6.27 7.71
C THR A 87 7.56 -5.62 7.41
N VAL A 88 6.93 -5.99 6.29
CA VAL A 88 5.49 -5.78 6.06
C VAL A 88 4.75 -6.81 6.92
N ASP A 89 4.34 -6.39 8.11
CA ASP A 89 3.57 -7.25 9.02
C ASP A 89 2.10 -7.30 8.62
N PHE A 90 1.53 -6.16 8.23
CA PHE A 90 0.15 -6.08 7.81
C PHE A 90 -0.03 -5.04 6.71
N ARG A 91 -0.73 -5.40 5.63
CA ARG A 91 -1.11 -4.44 4.58
C ARG A 91 -2.49 -4.79 4.02
N VAL A 92 -3.40 -3.82 4.07
CA VAL A 92 -4.75 -3.92 3.51
C VAL A 92 -5.02 -2.71 2.64
N THR A 93 -5.66 -2.94 1.49
CA THR A 93 -5.98 -1.89 0.52
C THR A 93 -7.43 -2.02 0.10
N HIS A 94 -8.09 -0.88 -0.11
CA HIS A 94 -9.44 -0.86 -0.65
C HIS A 94 -9.47 -1.56 -2.02
N PRO A 95 -10.45 -2.46 -2.29
CA PRO A 95 -10.46 -3.33 -3.48
C PRO A 95 -10.66 -2.59 -4.81
N LEU A 96 -11.06 -1.31 -4.74
CA LEU A 96 -11.19 -0.40 -5.89
C LEU A 96 -9.96 0.51 -6.08
N VAL A 97 -8.96 0.43 -5.19
CA VAL A 97 -7.76 1.28 -5.21
C VAL A 97 -6.51 0.41 -5.26
N ASP A 98 -6.29 -0.21 -6.40
CA ASP A 98 -5.25 -1.23 -6.59
C ASP A 98 -3.82 -0.71 -6.39
N ASN A 99 -3.58 0.60 -6.45
CA ASN A 99 -2.27 1.21 -6.28
C ASN A 99 -1.95 1.60 -4.82
N ALA A 100 -2.93 1.64 -3.91
CA ALA A 100 -2.71 2.08 -2.52
C ALA A 100 -1.63 1.25 -1.82
N GLY A 101 -1.57 -0.06 -2.08
CA GLY A 101 -0.59 -0.95 -1.46
C GLY A 101 0.83 -0.71 -1.94
N ASP A 102 1.00 -0.36 -3.22
CA ASP A 102 2.31 -0.02 -3.76
C ASP A 102 2.81 1.32 -3.23
N ILE A 103 1.89 2.28 -3.05
CA ILE A 103 2.19 3.59 -2.48
C ILE A 103 2.68 3.43 -1.04
N LEU A 104 1.98 2.61 -0.26
CA LEU A 104 2.39 2.30 1.11
C LEU A 104 3.75 1.58 1.16
N LEU A 105 4.02 0.67 0.23
CA LEU A 105 5.35 0.06 0.11
C LEU A 105 6.42 1.09 -0.22
N GLU A 106 6.17 1.96 -1.19
CA GLU A 106 7.13 3.01 -1.56
C GLU A 106 7.43 3.91 -0.35
N HIS A 107 6.41 4.28 0.43
CA HIS A 107 6.59 5.04 1.67
C HIS A 107 7.46 4.31 2.70
N GLN A 108 7.27 2.99 2.87
CA GLN A 108 8.13 2.17 3.72
C GLN A 108 9.58 2.17 3.22
N LEU A 109 9.81 2.02 1.91
CA LEU A 109 11.17 2.07 1.35
C LEU A 109 11.85 3.41 1.62
N ARG A 110 11.11 4.53 1.53
CA ARG A 110 11.65 5.85 1.89
C ARG A 110 12.04 5.92 3.37
N SER A 111 11.19 5.39 4.25
CA SER A 111 11.45 5.32 5.70
C SER A 111 12.61 4.39 6.07
N ASP A 112 12.91 3.39 5.23
CA ASP A 112 13.98 2.43 5.44
C ASP A 112 15.34 2.90 4.85
N GLY A 113 15.38 4.08 4.21
CA GLY A 113 16.61 4.76 3.83
C GLY A 113 17.29 4.23 2.55
N ASP A 114 18.62 4.17 2.56
CA ASP A 114 19.40 3.96 1.32
C ASP A 114 19.56 2.52 0.88
N LYS A 115 19.56 1.59 1.83
CA LYS A 115 19.79 0.17 1.55
C LYS A 115 18.67 -0.68 2.16
N PRO A 116 17.40 -0.41 1.86
CA PRO A 116 16.30 -1.17 2.45
C PRO A 116 16.37 -2.63 2.01
N LEU A 117 15.97 -3.52 2.90
CA LEU A 117 15.76 -4.94 2.61
C LEU A 117 14.49 -5.40 3.33
N VAL A 118 13.38 -5.41 2.60
CA VAL A 118 12.04 -5.52 3.18
C VAL A 118 11.57 -6.96 3.09
N LEU A 119 11.19 -7.54 4.23
CA LEU A 119 10.50 -8.82 4.29
C LEU A 119 9.00 -8.62 4.12
N SER A 120 8.34 -9.51 3.39
CA SER A 120 6.89 -9.58 3.31
C SER A 120 6.41 -11.02 3.40
N HIS A 121 5.23 -11.19 3.99
CA HIS A 121 4.51 -12.46 4.04
C HIS A 121 3.20 -12.39 3.25
N PRO A 122 3.23 -12.51 1.90
CA PRO A 122 2.02 -12.48 1.11
C PRO A 122 1.09 -13.64 1.46
N VAL A 123 -0.11 -13.32 1.93
CA VAL A 123 -1.06 -14.30 2.46
C VAL A 123 -1.89 -15.03 1.39
N ASN A 124 -1.81 -14.62 0.13
CA ASN A 124 -2.55 -15.24 -0.96
C ASN A 124 -1.81 -15.14 -2.31
N PRO A 125 -2.18 -15.95 -3.33
CA PRO A 125 -1.49 -15.97 -4.62
C PRO A 125 -1.47 -14.64 -5.36
N GLU A 126 -2.52 -13.82 -5.26
CA GLU A 126 -2.59 -12.51 -5.90
C GLU A 126 -1.61 -11.53 -5.24
N ALA A 127 -1.53 -11.53 -3.91
CA ALA A 127 -0.55 -10.75 -3.16
C ALA A 127 0.88 -11.20 -3.48
N LYS A 128 1.11 -12.52 -3.63
CA LYS A 128 2.41 -13.08 -4.03
C LYS A 128 2.81 -12.63 -5.43
N ALA A 129 1.88 -12.69 -6.39
CA ALA A 129 2.10 -12.22 -7.76
C ALA A 129 2.38 -10.70 -7.81
N ARG A 130 1.64 -9.90 -7.03
CA ARG A 130 1.87 -8.46 -6.92
C ARG A 130 3.23 -8.13 -6.28
N ALA A 131 3.63 -8.87 -5.25
CA ALA A 131 4.96 -8.73 -4.64
C ALA A 131 6.06 -9.05 -5.66
N ALA A 132 5.94 -10.15 -6.40
CA ALA A 132 6.89 -10.49 -7.46
C ALA A 132 6.97 -9.41 -8.56
N ALA A 133 5.82 -8.85 -8.97
CA ALA A 133 5.78 -7.73 -9.91
C ALA A 133 6.56 -6.51 -9.41
N LEU A 134 6.59 -6.28 -8.09
CA LEU A 134 7.36 -5.22 -7.43
C LEU A 134 8.82 -5.58 -7.14
N GLY A 135 9.28 -6.79 -7.50
CA GLY A 135 10.67 -7.21 -7.33
C GLY A 135 10.94 -7.99 -6.04
N PHE A 136 9.90 -8.40 -5.31
CA PHE A 136 10.13 -9.35 -4.22
C PHE A 136 10.55 -10.71 -4.78
N VAL A 137 11.52 -11.34 -4.12
CA VAL A 137 12.02 -12.68 -4.43
C VAL A 137 11.67 -13.64 -3.30
N GLU A 138 11.24 -14.85 -3.64
CA GLU A 138 10.89 -15.88 -2.66
C GLU A 138 12.14 -16.52 -2.04
N ILE A 139 12.20 -16.51 -0.71
CA ILE A 139 13.32 -17.09 0.07
C ILE A 139 12.88 -18.37 0.79
N GLY A 140 11.64 -18.43 1.23
CA GLY A 140 11.03 -19.59 1.88
C GLY A 140 9.52 -19.59 1.70
N ASP A 141 8.86 -20.58 2.28
CA ASP A 141 7.41 -20.74 2.15
C ASP A 141 6.69 -19.49 2.67
N SER A 142 6.04 -18.78 1.75
CA SER A 142 5.34 -17.50 2.01
C SER A 142 6.24 -16.36 2.51
N MET A 143 7.57 -16.46 2.38
CA MET A 143 8.51 -15.40 2.73
C MET A 143 9.13 -14.82 1.46
N MET A 144 8.85 -13.56 1.18
CA MET A 144 9.45 -12.86 0.06
C MET A 144 10.20 -11.61 0.51
N VAL A 145 11.31 -11.31 -0.15
CA VAL A 145 12.21 -10.23 0.25
C VAL A 145 12.45 -9.30 -0.94
N LEU A 146 12.36 -8.00 -0.71
CA LEU A 146 12.66 -6.96 -1.69
C LEU A 146 13.96 -6.25 -1.33
N ASP A 147 14.89 -6.23 -2.29
CA ASP A 147 16.02 -5.31 -2.34
C ASP A 147 15.84 -4.41 -3.58
N PRO A 148 15.38 -3.15 -3.43
CA PRO A 148 15.10 -2.30 -4.59
C PRO A 148 16.38 -1.93 -5.36
N THR A 149 17.57 -2.02 -4.74
CA THR A 149 18.85 -1.75 -5.44
C THR A 149 19.15 -2.78 -6.54
N ARG A 150 18.53 -3.96 -6.47
CA ARG A 150 18.67 -5.04 -7.45
C ARG A 150 17.63 -4.98 -8.57
N HIS A 151 16.69 -4.02 -8.53
CA HIS A 151 15.59 -3.90 -9.48
C HIS A 151 15.50 -2.49 -10.06
N PRO A 152 16.54 -2.03 -10.80
CA PRO A 152 16.55 -0.69 -11.41
C PRO A 152 15.48 -0.50 -12.49
N ASP A 153 14.89 -1.59 -12.99
CA ASP A 153 13.73 -1.58 -13.88
C ASP A 153 12.42 -1.20 -13.15
N LYS A 154 12.38 -1.35 -11.82
CA LYS A 154 11.18 -1.13 -10.98
C LYS A 154 11.34 0.02 -10.00
N TRP A 155 12.54 0.24 -9.48
CA TRP A 155 12.83 1.18 -8.41
C TRP A 155 14.02 2.07 -8.75
N ILE A 156 13.89 3.36 -8.45
CA ILE A 156 14.92 4.38 -8.59
C ILE A 156 14.93 5.26 -7.35
N LYS A 157 16.01 6.02 -7.18
CA LYS A 157 16.06 7.15 -6.25
C LYS A 157 15.66 8.42 -7.02
N ASN A 158 14.74 9.20 -6.48
CA ASN A 158 14.33 10.49 -7.05
C ASN A 158 15.39 11.59 -6.76
N SER A 159 15.10 12.84 -7.15
CA SER A 159 15.98 13.99 -6.91
C SER A 159 16.31 14.24 -5.44
N ASP A 160 15.42 13.81 -4.54
CA ASP A 160 15.54 14.00 -3.09
C ASP A 160 16.27 12.82 -2.42
N GLY A 161 16.77 11.86 -3.22
CA GLY A 161 17.38 10.65 -2.70
C GLY A 161 16.38 9.70 -2.05
N GLU A 162 15.10 9.79 -2.38
CA GLU A 162 14.04 8.91 -1.87
C GLU A 162 13.68 7.81 -2.88
N TRP A 163 13.29 6.63 -2.38
CA TRP A 163 12.85 5.53 -3.24
C TRP A 163 11.53 5.84 -3.95
N GLN A 164 11.49 5.55 -5.24
CA GLN A 164 10.37 5.76 -6.12
C GLN A 164 10.26 4.66 -7.19
N ARG A 165 9.04 4.31 -7.60
CA ARG A 165 8.82 3.45 -8.77
C ARG A 165 9.19 4.12 -10.09
N THR A 166 9.89 3.40 -10.97
CA THR A 166 10.40 3.89 -12.27
C THR A 166 9.36 4.50 -13.20
N ASN A 167 8.13 4.01 -13.16
CA ASN A 167 7.05 4.43 -14.06
C ASN A 167 6.08 5.45 -13.45
N LYS A 168 6.48 6.15 -12.40
CA LYS A 168 5.65 7.15 -11.73
C LYS A 168 6.24 8.55 -11.88
N PRO A 169 5.40 9.57 -12.06
CA PRO A 169 5.88 10.95 -12.14
C PRO A 169 6.58 11.32 -10.83
N PRO A 170 7.66 12.12 -10.87
CA PRO A 170 8.30 12.63 -9.66
C PRO A 170 7.27 13.25 -8.70
N LEU A 171 7.52 13.14 -7.40
CA LEU A 171 6.72 13.80 -6.35
C LEU A 171 5.22 13.42 -6.30
N TYR A 172 4.81 12.31 -6.91
CA TYR A 172 3.40 11.88 -6.88
C TYR A 172 2.89 11.45 -5.48
N LEU A 173 3.81 11.29 -4.52
CA LEU A 173 3.51 11.07 -3.11
C LEU A 173 3.72 12.31 -2.26
N SER A 174 4.21 13.41 -2.84
CA SER A 174 4.31 14.68 -2.13
C SER A 174 2.91 15.21 -1.91
N LYS A 175 2.62 15.65 -0.68
CA LYS A 175 1.41 16.45 -0.46
C LYS A 175 1.50 17.66 -1.38
N ALA A 176 0.45 17.91 -2.16
CA ALA A 176 0.28 19.22 -2.75
C ALA A 176 0.32 20.22 -1.61
N GLU A 177 1.09 21.31 -1.76
CA GLU A 177 1.01 22.41 -0.81
C GLU A 177 -0.46 22.76 -0.62
N GLU A 178 -0.92 22.73 0.63
CA GLU A 178 -2.24 23.23 0.95
C GLU A 178 -2.26 24.67 0.46
N SER A 179 -2.98 24.93 -0.63
CA SER A 179 -3.31 26.30 -0.99
C SER A 179 -4.12 26.82 0.19
N GLU A 180 -3.47 27.58 1.07
CA GLU A 180 -4.14 28.31 2.14
C GLU A 180 -5.38 28.97 1.55
N GLY A 181 -6.51 28.80 2.24
CA GLY A 181 -7.83 29.06 1.72
C GLY A 181 -7.91 30.39 0.98
N ARG A 182 -8.24 30.33 -0.31
CA ARG A 182 -9.09 31.38 -0.84
C ARG A 182 -10.46 31.11 -0.26
N ASP A 183 -10.73 31.77 0.86
CA ASP A 183 -12.08 32.16 1.23
C ASP A 183 -12.77 32.60 -0.06
N THR A 184 -13.66 31.76 -0.58
CA THR A 184 -14.61 32.18 -1.58
C THR A 184 -15.49 33.20 -0.89
N GLU A 185 -15.07 34.45 -0.96
CA GLU A 185 -15.89 35.61 -0.66
C GLU A 185 -17.24 35.36 -1.30
N ARG A 186 -18.21 35.21 -0.41
CA ARG A 186 -19.63 35.22 -0.65
C ARG A 186 -19.95 36.41 -1.54
N SER A 187 -20.03 36.19 -2.86
CA SER A 187 -20.55 37.17 -3.79
C SER A 187 -22.05 37.27 -3.57
N GLU A 188 -22.44 38.05 -2.56
CA GLU A 188 -23.79 38.56 -2.47
C GLU A 188 -23.99 39.61 -3.58
N ARG A 189 -24.98 39.31 -4.43
CA ARG A 189 -25.85 40.20 -5.25
C ARG A 189 -25.53 40.34 -6.74
N ALA A 190 -26.33 39.62 -7.54
CA ALA A 190 -27.48 40.19 -8.27
C ALA A 190 -28.43 39.03 -8.67
N ARG A 191 -29.48 38.78 -7.88
CA ARG A 191 -30.90 39.12 -8.16
C ARG A 191 -31.49 38.48 -9.43
N ASN A 192 -32.48 37.61 -9.16
CA ASN A 192 -33.70 37.31 -9.92
C ASN A 192 -33.58 36.44 -11.18
N VAL A 193 -33.69 35.11 -11.01
CA VAL A 193 -34.67 34.27 -11.73
C VAL A 193 -35.01 33.08 -10.81
N SER A 194 -36.26 32.96 -10.38
CA SER A 194 -36.78 31.75 -9.75
C SER A 194 -37.05 30.72 -10.86
N PRO A 195 -36.56 29.47 -10.78
CA PRO A 195 -37.03 28.41 -11.67
C PRO A 195 -38.40 27.96 -11.19
N ASP A 196 -39.38 28.26 -12.03
CA ASP A 196 -40.78 27.88 -11.95
C ASP A 196 -40.90 26.35 -12.10
N TRP A 197 -41.33 25.67 -11.04
CA TRP A 197 -41.85 24.30 -11.13
C TRP A 197 -43.34 24.39 -10.87
N GLU A 198 -44.08 24.86 -11.86
CA GLU A 198 -45.51 24.63 -11.92
C GLU A 198 -45.77 23.17 -12.31
N ASP A 199 -46.60 22.54 -11.48
CA ASP A 199 -47.35 21.32 -11.73
C ASP A 199 -47.88 21.28 -13.16
N ASP A 200 -47.75 20.13 -13.82
CA ASP A 200 -48.72 19.68 -14.81
C ASP A 200 -48.75 18.14 -14.81
N ASP A 201 -49.54 17.61 -13.89
CA ASP A 201 -50.29 16.37 -14.10
C ASP A 201 -51.23 16.58 -15.30
N PHE A 202 -51.20 15.73 -16.35
CA PHE A 202 -52.40 15.18 -17.02
C PHE A 202 -52.07 14.25 -18.21
N MET A 203 -52.82 13.13 -18.25
CA MET A 203 -53.01 12.05 -19.25
C MET A 203 -52.13 10.80 -19.15
#